data_AF-A0A1W2D5S6-F1
#
_entry.id   AF-A0A1W2D5S6-F1
#
_cell.length_a   1.000
_cell.length_b   1.000
_cell.length_c   1.000
_cell.angle_alpha   90.00
_cell.angle_beta   90.00
_cell.angle_gamma   90.00
#
_symmetry.space_group_name_H-M   'P 1'
#
loop_
_entity.id
_entity.type
_entity.pdbx_description
1 polymer ?
#
loop_
_entity_poly.entity_id
_entity_poly.type
_entity_poly.pdbx_seq_one_letter_code
_entity_poly.pdbx_strand_id
1 'polypeptide(L)'
;MNTICLSWQGLLQMLVYLLSRGYYFYCPIQLSMDKQEKWGKTDAKLMQKYQVSRSKFQRCRRKEQGFANFYYLRWQHIGFILHSQGIVADDLCYDDTFFDIRRHALQLAISESTTLSIYVQRAIGNKISVSARMSPGMFRGAKAALSNVTRSKSIKQICYEFNKLNGIPAYAGIIEQKRSLAAYLFKQAHRHQLPLKASQLRIYTRLHRYKVFAKS
;
A
#
# COMPACT_ATOMS: atom_id res chain seq x y z
N MET A 1 -13.10 14.22 -11.07
CA MET A 1 -12.11 13.14 -10.90
C MET A 1 -12.21 12.65 -9.47
N ASN A 2 -12.48 11.37 -9.25
CA ASN A 2 -12.66 10.84 -7.90
C ASN A 2 -11.29 10.61 -7.25
N THR A 3 -11.11 11.14 -6.04
CA THR A 3 -9.89 11.04 -5.22
C THR A 3 -10.10 10.23 -3.94
N ILE A 4 -11.36 9.98 -3.57
CA ILE A 4 -11.73 9.27 -2.35
C ILE A 4 -11.91 7.78 -2.65
N CYS A 5 -11.03 6.97 -2.07
CA CYS A 5 -11.06 5.51 -2.18
C CYS A 5 -12.08 4.90 -1.20
N LEU A 6 -12.81 3.88 -1.66
CA LEU A 6 -13.83 3.17 -0.88
C LEU A 6 -13.25 2.26 0.21
N SER A 7 -12.03 1.76 0.01
CA SER A 7 -11.34 0.89 0.96
C SER A 7 -9.83 1.11 0.93
N TRP A 8 -9.14 0.67 1.98
CA TRP A 8 -7.69 0.71 2.05
C TRP A 8 -7.04 -0.15 0.96
N GLN A 9 -7.67 -1.27 0.57
CA GLN A 9 -7.19 -2.09 -0.54
C GLN A 9 -7.32 -1.34 -1.87
N GLY A 10 -8.40 -0.56 -2.05
CA GLY A 10 -8.55 0.35 -3.20
C GLY A 10 -7.49 1.44 -3.22
N LEU A 11 -7.18 2.03 -2.05
CA LEU A 11 -6.09 3.00 -1.90
C LEU A 11 -4.73 2.37 -2.26
N LEU A 12 -4.41 1.21 -1.70
CA LEU A 12 -3.19 0.45 -2.01
C LEU A 12 -3.09 0.14 -3.52
N GLN A 13 -4.19 -0.30 -4.12
CA GLN A 13 -4.25 -0.57 -5.56
C GLN A 13 -3.92 0.67 -6.39
N MET A 14 -4.45 1.84 -6.02
CA MET A 14 -4.17 3.09 -6.71
C MET A 14 -2.76 3.60 -6.48
N LEU A 15 -2.24 3.50 -5.26
CA LEU A 15 -0.86 3.87 -4.96
C LEU A 15 0.11 3.06 -5.83
N VAL A 16 0.00 1.73 -5.81
CA VAL A 16 0.86 0.87 -6.65
C VAL A 16 0.71 1.20 -8.14
N TYR A 17 -0.52 1.44 -8.61
CA TYR A 17 -0.77 1.83 -10.00
C TYR A 17 -0.10 3.15 -10.38
N LEU A 18 -0.29 4.22 -9.59
CA LEU A 18 0.26 5.54 -9.89
C LEU A 18 1.78 5.58 -9.79
N LEU A 19 2.36 4.99 -8.73
CA LEU A 19 3.80 4.88 -8.54
C LEU A 19 4.45 4.15 -9.73
N SER A 20 3.83 3.06 -10.21
CA SER A 20 4.29 2.33 -11.41
C SER A 20 4.16 3.13 -12.72
N ARG A 21 3.36 4.21 -12.73
CA ARG A 21 3.09 5.06 -13.90
C ARG A 21 3.91 6.36 -13.92
N GLY A 22 4.86 6.51 -13.01
CA GLY A 22 5.77 7.65 -13.00
C GLY A 22 5.49 8.70 -11.94
N TYR A 23 4.51 8.48 -11.06
CA TYR A 23 4.27 9.33 -9.90
C TYR A 23 5.23 8.95 -8.78
N TYR A 24 6.52 9.26 -8.94
CA TYR A 24 7.57 8.76 -8.04
C TYR A 24 7.61 9.45 -6.68
N PHE A 25 7.08 10.66 -6.61
CA PHE A 25 7.14 11.48 -5.41
C PHE A 25 5.83 11.41 -4.65
N TYR A 26 5.88 11.28 -3.33
CA TYR A 26 4.70 11.20 -2.47
C TYR A 26 4.87 12.02 -1.19
N CYS A 27 3.77 12.60 -0.73
CA CYS A 27 3.64 13.27 0.56
C CYS A 27 2.48 12.61 1.32
N PRO A 28 2.74 11.94 2.46
CA PRO A 28 1.69 11.37 3.29
C PRO A 28 0.92 12.49 3.99
N ILE A 29 -0.41 12.35 4.04
CA ILE A 29 -1.32 13.28 4.72
C ILE A 29 -2.09 12.48 5.77
N GLN A 30 -2.02 12.91 7.02
CA GLN A 30 -2.80 12.34 8.11
C GLN A 30 -3.85 13.35 8.55
N LEU A 31 -5.13 13.04 8.34
CA LEU A 31 -6.22 13.87 8.82
C LEU A 31 -6.52 13.54 10.28
N SER A 32 -6.83 14.56 11.07
CA SER A 32 -7.29 14.38 12.45
C SER A 32 -8.65 13.66 12.45
N MET A 33 -8.74 12.60 13.26
CA MET A 33 -9.96 11.83 13.45
C MET A 33 -11.06 12.64 14.13
N ASP A 34 -10.69 13.54 15.05
CA ASP A 34 -11.63 14.41 15.80
C ASP A 34 -12.28 15.50 14.94
N LYS A 35 -11.88 15.62 13.67
CA LYS A 35 -12.34 16.66 12.73
C LYS A 35 -12.87 16.05 11.43
N GLN A 36 -13.53 14.90 11.53
CA GLN A 36 -14.04 14.15 10.37
C GLN A 36 -14.97 14.99 9.47
N GLU A 37 -15.79 15.84 10.06
CA GLU A 37 -16.69 16.78 9.37
C GLU A 37 -15.94 17.81 8.50
N LYS A 38 -14.66 18.05 8.80
CA LYS A 38 -13.79 18.99 8.05
C LYS A 38 -12.95 18.31 6.97
N TRP A 39 -13.00 16.98 6.84
CA TRP A 39 -12.20 16.27 5.84
C TRP A 39 -12.51 16.74 4.42
N GLY A 40 -13.78 16.91 4.05
CA GLY A 40 -14.15 17.39 2.71
C GLY A 40 -13.61 18.80 2.39
N LYS A 41 -13.58 19.69 3.39
CA LYS A 41 -12.97 21.03 3.23
C LYS A 41 -11.46 20.94 3.07
N THR A 42 -10.81 20.04 3.81
CA THR A 42 -9.36 19.80 3.70
C THR A 42 -9.01 19.20 2.35
N ASP A 43 -9.80 18.23 1.88
CA ASP A 43 -9.68 17.62 0.55
C ASP A 43 -9.73 18.71 -0.54
N ALA A 44 -10.73 19.60 -0.48
CA ALA A 44 -10.88 20.70 -1.45
C ALA A 44 -9.67 21.64 -1.44
N LYS A 45 -9.17 22.02 -0.27
CA LYS A 45 -7.96 22.86 -0.12
C LYS A 45 -6.73 22.20 -0.73
N LEU A 46 -6.50 20.92 -0.45
CA LEU A 46 -5.36 20.17 -1.02
C LEU A 46 -5.49 20.03 -2.54
N MET A 47 -6.69 19.71 -3.03
CA MET A 47 -6.93 19.60 -4.47
C MET A 47 -6.73 20.92 -5.20
N GLN A 48 -7.10 22.05 -4.58
CA GLN A 48 -6.85 23.39 -5.10
C GLN A 48 -5.36 23.73 -5.08
N LYS A 49 -4.70 23.58 -3.92
CA LYS A 49 -3.25 23.84 -3.72
C LYS A 49 -2.41 23.13 -4.78
N TYR A 50 -2.68 21.84 -5.01
CA TYR A 50 -1.91 21.01 -5.94
C TYR A 50 -2.50 20.93 -7.35
N GLN A 51 -3.56 21.68 -7.63
CA GLN A 51 -4.26 21.70 -8.93
C GLN A 51 -4.56 20.28 -9.47
N VAL A 52 -5.08 19.40 -8.60
CA VAL A 52 -5.28 17.96 -8.88
C VAL A 52 -6.40 17.70 -9.90
N SER A 53 -7.35 18.63 -10.02
CA SER A 53 -8.58 18.49 -10.81
C SER A 53 -8.40 18.53 -12.34
N ARG A 54 -7.17 18.46 -12.84
CA ARG A 54 -6.87 18.51 -14.29
C ARG A 54 -7.42 17.30 -15.05
N SER A 55 -7.93 17.52 -16.26
CA SER A 55 -8.40 16.46 -17.15
C SER A 55 -7.25 15.55 -17.62
N LYS A 56 -7.59 14.39 -18.20
CA LYS A 56 -6.59 13.48 -18.81
C LYS A 56 -5.77 14.19 -19.89
N PHE A 57 -6.43 14.97 -20.75
CA PHE A 57 -5.79 15.70 -21.85
C PHE A 57 -4.89 16.83 -21.34
N GLN A 58 -5.34 17.57 -20.32
CA GLN A 58 -4.50 18.59 -19.67
C GLN A 58 -3.23 17.99 -19.07
N ARG A 59 -3.35 16.84 -18.39
CA ARG A 59 -2.18 16.13 -17.84
C ARG A 59 -1.23 15.62 -18.93
N CYS A 60 -1.76 15.17 -20.06
CA CYS A 60 -0.96 14.73 -21.21
C CYS A 60 -0.12 15.88 -21.76
N ARG A 61 -0.76 17.01 -22.12
CA ARG A 61 -0.05 18.21 -22.60
C ARG A 61 0.99 18.73 -21.62
N ARG A 62 0.65 18.80 -20.32
CA ARG A 62 1.60 19.22 -19.30
C ARG A 62 2.83 18.32 -19.24
N LYS A 63 2.63 17.01 -19.36
CA LYS A 63 3.73 16.04 -19.38
C LYS A 63 4.61 16.23 -20.62
N GLU A 64 4.01 16.50 -21.79
CA GLU A 64 4.74 16.82 -23.03
C GLU A 64 5.57 18.11 -22.88
N GLN A 65 5.02 19.10 -22.17
CA GLN A 65 5.70 20.35 -21.81
C GLN A 65 6.69 20.20 -20.64
N GLY A 66 6.92 18.99 -20.13
CA GLY A 66 7.87 18.73 -19.05
C GLY A 66 7.38 19.07 -17.64
N PHE A 67 6.12 19.48 -17.46
CA PHE A 67 5.56 19.81 -16.15
C PHE A 67 5.13 18.57 -15.34
N ALA A 68 5.30 18.67 -14.03
CA ALA A 68 4.79 17.69 -13.07
C ALA A 68 3.26 17.69 -13.03
N ASN A 69 2.69 16.49 -12.88
CA ASN A 69 1.27 16.28 -12.64
C ASN A 69 1.06 15.75 -11.23
N PHE A 70 0.08 16.31 -10.52
CA PHE A 70 -0.27 15.92 -9.16
C PHE A 70 -1.51 15.02 -9.14
N TYR A 71 -1.60 14.18 -8.11
CA TYR A 71 -2.70 13.30 -7.81
C TYR A 71 -2.96 13.32 -6.30
N TYR A 72 -4.22 13.34 -5.90
CA TYR A 72 -4.62 13.18 -4.51
C TYR A 72 -5.42 11.90 -4.35
N LEU A 73 -5.09 11.12 -3.33
CA LEU A 73 -5.84 9.93 -2.93
C LEU A 73 -6.11 9.99 -1.43
N ARG A 74 -7.31 9.58 -1.01
CA ARG A 74 -7.64 9.43 0.42
C ARG A 74 -8.53 8.23 0.67
N TRP A 75 -8.26 7.50 1.75
CA TRP A 75 -9.20 6.56 2.37
C TRP A 75 -9.29 6.87 3.86
N GLN A 76 -10.50 7.16 4.35
CA GLN A 76 -10.72 7.65 5.72
C GLN A 76 -9.77 8.82 6.05
N HIS A 77 -9.01 8.72 7.13
CA HIS A 77 -8.08 9.75 7.58
C HIS A 77 -6.70 9.68 6.92
N ILE A 78 -6.45 8.68 6.08
CA ILE A 78 -5.15 8.43 5.43
C ILE A 78 -5.21 8.98 4.00
N GLY A 79 -4.38 9.99 3.73
CA GLY A 79 -4.26 10.65 2.44
C GLY A 79 -2.85 10.61 1.88
N PHE A 80 -2.73 10.79 0.56
CA PHE A 80 -1.46 10.94 -0.13
C PHE A 80 -1.60 11.95 -1.26
N ILE A 81 -0.65 12.89 -1.32
CA ILE A 81 -0.39 13.65 -2.55
C ILE A 81 0.75 12.94 -3.27
N LEU A 82 0.59 12.70 -4.55
CA LEU A 82 1.63 12.14 -5.41
C LEU A 82 1.88 13.08 -6.57
N HIS A 83 3.11 13.13 -7.08
CA HIS A 83 3.35 13.79 -8.36
C HIS A 83 4.35 13.06 -9.23
N SER A 84 4.20 13.28 -10.54
CA SER A 84 5.16 12.81 -11.53
C SER A 84 6.44 13.62 -11.48
N GLN A 85 7.50 13.05 -12.05
CA GLN A 85 8.66 13.85 -12.43
C GLN A 85 8.27 14.96 -13.41
N GLY A 86 8.98 16.08 -13.36
CA GLY A 86 8.76 17.27 -14.18
C GLY A 86 8.95 18.54 -13.38
N ILE A 87 8.86 19.68 -14.06
CA ILE A 87 8.94 21.01 -13.46
C ILE A 87 7.65 21.25 -12.66
N VAL A 88 7.78 21.59 -11.38
CA VAL A 88 6.66 22.12 -10.59
C VAL A 88 6.46 23.56 -11.02
N ALA A 89 5.24 23.93 -11.43
CA ALA A 89 4.99 25.26 -11.93
C ALA A 89 5.06 26.29 -10.80
N ASP A 90 5.58 27.48 -11.09
CA ASP A 90 5.88 28.52 -10.10
C ASP A 90 4.62 29.03 -9.36
N ASP A 91 3.46 28.91 -10.00
CA ASP A 91 2.15 29.25 -9.41
C ASP A 91 1.65 28.21 -8.39
N LEU A 92 2.37 27.10 -8.21
CA LEU A 92 1.99 26.01 -7.32
C LEU A 92 2.75 26.11 -5.99
N CYS A 93 2.00 26.21 -4.90
CA CYS A 93 2.56 26.20 -3.54
C CYS A 93 3.12 24.79 -3.21
N TYR A 94 4.43 24.65 -3.31
CA TYR A 94 5.19 23.41 -3.14
C TYR A 94 6.10 23.50 -1.90
N ASP A 95 5.48 23.63 -0.73
CA ASP A 95 6.10 23.79 0.59
C ASP A 95 6.07 22.50 1.44
N ASP A 96 5.30 21.49 1.03
CA ASP A 96 5.25 20.20 1.73
C ASP A 96 6.48 19.32 1.41
N THR A 97 6.80 18.42 2.33
CA THR A 97 7.90 17.46 2.14
C THR A 97 7.45 16.26 1.30
N PHE A 98 8.09 16.08 0.14
CA PHE A 98 7.89 14.92 -0.73
C PHE A 98 9.05 13.93 -0.64
N PHE A 99 8.71 12.65 -0.52
CA PHE A 99 9.65 11.54 -0.55
C PHE A 99 9.65 10.87 -1.93
N ASP A 100 10.82 10.39 -2.35
CA ASP A 100 10.95 9.62 -3.60
C ASP A 100 10.83 8.12 -3.33
N ILE A 101 9.84 7.45 -3.93
CA ILE A 101 9.59 6.00 -3.78
C ILE A 101 10.78 5.13 -4.20
N ARG A 102 11.64 5.65 -5.09
CA ARG A 102 12.83 4.96 -5.59
C ARG A 102 13.92 4.88 -4.53
N ARG A 103 13.84 5.73 -3.49
CA ARG A 103 14.79 5.79 -2.37
C ARG A 103 14.14 5.36 -1.04
N HIS A 104 12.87 5.71 -0.83
CA HIS A 104 12.16 5.50 0.42
C HIS A 104 10.82 4.81 0.17
N ALA A 105 10.65 3.60 0.71
CA ALA A 105 9.40 2.86 0.64
C ALA A 105 8.26 3.62 1.35
N LEU A 106 7.14 3.80 0.65
CA LEU A 106 5.94 4.45 1.19
C LEU A 106 5.28 3.53 2.23
N GLN A 107 5.03 4.06 3.42
CA GLN A 107 4.35 3.33 4.49
C GLN A 107 2.86 3.63 4.48
N LEU A 108 2.05 2.60 4.27
CA LEU A 108 0.59 2.64 4.38
C LEU A 108 0.19 2.05 5.73
N ALA A 109 0.08 2.90 6.75
CA ALA A 109 -0.38 2.54 8.08
C ALA A 109 -1.91 2.50 8.11
N ILE A 110 -2.50 1.30 8.10
CA ILE A 110 -3.95 1.07 8.05
C ILE A 110 -4.54 1.05 9.47
N SER A 111 -3.78 0.50 10.42
CA SER A 111 -4.06 0.49 11.86
C SER A 111 -2.75 0.42 12.63
N GLU A 112 -2.81 0.50 13.96
CA GLU A 112 -1.64 0.38 14.84
C GLU A 112 -0.78 -0.88 14.57
N SER A 113 -1.43 -2.01 14.26
CA SER A 113 -0.74 -3.28 14.00
C SER A 113 -0.57 -3.59 12.51
N THR A 114 -1.24 -2.86 11.62
CA THR A 114 -1.29 -3.18 10.19
C THR A 114 -0.65 -2.06 9.39
N THR A 115 0.61 -2.26 9.01
CA THR A 115 1.33 -1.34 8.13
C THR A 115 1.96 -2.10 6.97
N LEU A 116 1.66 -1.65 5.75
CA LEU A 116 2.25 -2.17 4.52
C LEU A 116 3.30 -1.18 3.99
N SER A 117 4.44 -1.71 3.55
CA SER A 117 5.47 -0.93 2.85
C SER A 117 5.34 -1.15 1.35
N ILE A 118 5.12 -0.07 0.60
CA ILE A 118 5.10 -0.04 -0.87
C ILE A 118 6.51 0.37 -1.34
N TYR A 119 7.09 -0.40 -2.26
CA TYR A 119 8.49 -0.22 -2.65
C TYR A 119 8.72 -0.57 -4.12
N VAL A 120 9.81 -0.06 -4.69
CA VAL A 120 10.28 -0.47 -6.02
C VAL A 120 10.84 -1.88 -5.95
N GLN A 121 10.15 -2.84 -6.56
CA GLN A 121 10.57 -4.23 -6.61
C GLN A 121 11.65 -4.46 -7.66
N ARG A 122 11.53 -3.82 -8.82
CA ARG A 122 12.47 -3.95 -9.93
C ARG A 122 12.49 -2.65 -10.73
N ALA A 123 13.65 -2.29 -11.25
CA ALA A 123 13.80 -1.26 -12.27
C ALA A 123 14.44 -1.88 -13.52
N ILE A 124 13.86 -1.62 -14.70
CA ILE A 124 14.41 -2.01 -15.99
C ILE A 124 14.38 -0.78 -16.88
N GLY A 125 15.56 -0.18 -17.12
CA GLY A 125 15.66 1.13 -17.75
C GLY A 125 14.80 2.16 -17.02
N ASN A 126 13.93 2.85 -17.77
CA ASN A 126 13.02 3.86 -17.22
C ASN A 126 11.71 3.29 -16.64
N LYS A 127 11.50 1.98 -16.69
CA LYS A 127 10.29 1.33 -16.16
C LYS A 127 10.59 0.75 -14.78
N ILE A 128 9.78 1.13 -13.80
CA ILE A 128 9.81 0.52 -12.46
C ILE A 128 8.59 -0.37 -12.26
N SER A 129 8.81 -1.49 -11.57
CA SER A 129 7.77 -2.34 -11.00
C SER A 129 7.66 -2.02 -9.52
N VAL A 130 6.46 -1.70 -9.06
CA VAL A 130 6.17 -1.40 -7.66
C VAL A 130 5.38 -2.55 -7.05
N SER A 131 5.74 -2.92 -5.83
CA SER A 131 5.09 -3.99 -5.07
C SER A 131 4.84 -3.54 -3.64
N ALA A 132 4.13 -4.37 -2.88
CA ALA A 132 3.89 -4.16 -1.47
C ALA A 132 4.37 -5.36 -0.66
N ARG A 133 4.78 -5.10 0.58
CA ARG A 133 5.17 -6.07 1.61
C ARG A 133 4.63 -5.64 2.96
N MET A 134 4.49 -6.56 3.90
CA MET A 134 4.30 -6.22 5.31
C MET A 134 5.52 -5.43 5.80
N SER A 135 5.26 -4.38 6.58
CA SER A 135 6.32 -3.66 7.30
C SER A 135 7.08 -4.60 8.25
N PRO A 136 8.31 -4.25 8.66
CA PRO A 136 9.06 -5.06 9.61
C PRO A 136 8.30 -5.35 10.92
N GLY A 137 7.56 -4.36 11.44
CA GLY A 137 6.72 -4.52 12.63
C GLY A 137 5.59 -5.53 12.41
N MET A 138 4.81 -5.34 11.34
CA MET A 138 3.71 -6.23 10.99
C MET A 138 4.19 -7.67 10.73
N PHE A 139 5.31 -7.85 10.01
CA PHE A 139 5.89 -9.18 9.74
C PHE A 139 6.35 -9.87 11.03
N ARG A 140 7.03 -9.16 11.93
CA ARG A 140 7.43 -9.71 13.24
C ARG A 140 6.21 -10.08 14.09
N GLY A 141 5.17 -9.25 14.10
CA GLY A 141 3.91 -9.54 14.77
C GLY A 141 3.26 -10.82 14.26
N ALA A 142 3.15 -10.97 12.93
CA ALA A 142 2.63 -12.19 12.31
C ALA A 142 3.48 -13.42 12.69
N LYS A 143 4.81 -13.31 12.64
CA LYS A 143 5.72 -14.40 13.02
C LYS A 143 5.56 -14.80 14.49
N ALA A 144 5.38 -13.82 15.39
CA ALA A 144 5.16 -14.07 16.82
C ALA A 144 3.81 -14.76 17.08
N ALA A 145 2.73 -14.27 16.45
CA ALA A 145 1.40 -14.90 16.55
C ALA A 145 1.44 -16.37 16.10
N LEU A 146 2.08 -16.63 14.96
CA LEU A 146 2.31 -17.98 14.45
C LEU A 146 3.13 -18.85 15.40
N SER A 147 4.18 -18.28 16.02
CA SER A 147 5.00 -19.00 16.99
C SER A 147 4.26 -19.32 18.30
N ASN A 148 3.28 -18.51 18.67
CA ASN A 148 2.48 -18.73 19.88
C ASN A 148 1.49 -19.88 19.67
N VAL A 149 0.81 -19.92 18.52
CA VAL A 149 -0.14 -21.00 18.21
C VAL A 149 0.54 -22.35 17.97
N THR A 150 1.83 -22.40 17.61
CA THR A 150 2.55 -23.67 17.56
C THR A 150 2.76 -24.30 18.94
N ARG A 151 2.69 -23.51 20.03
CA ARG A 151 2.82 -24.03 21.41
C ARG A 151 1.59 -24.79 21.87
N SER A 152 0.40 -24.43 21.37
CA SER A 152 -0.86 -25.10 21.73
C SER A 152 -0.99 -26.50 21.13
N LYS A 153 -0.05 -26.89 20.23
CA LYS A 153 -0.04 -28.18 19.52
C LYS A 153 -1.29 -28.46 18.67
N SER A 154 -2.11 -27.46 18.40
CA SER A 154 -3.31 -27.60 17.57
C SER A 154 -3.06 -27.21 16.12
N ILE A 155 -3.04 -28.20 15.22
CA ILE A 155 -2.93 -27.95 13.77
C ILE A 155 -4.05 -27.03 13.27
N LYS A 156 -5.27 -27.21 13.78
CA LYS A 156 -6.42 -26.37 13.41
C LYS A 156 -6.16 -24.90 13.73
N GLN A 157 -5.60 -24.60 14.90
CA GLN A 157 -5.28 -23.23 15.28
C GLN A 157 -4.12 -22.65 14.46
N ILE A 158 -3.09 -23.45 14.16
CA ILE A 158 -1.98 -23.04 13.28
C ILE A 158 -2.51 -22.65 11.90
N CYS A 159 -3.34 -23.51 11.29
CA CYS A 159 -3.92 -23.26 9.97
C CYS A 159 -4.85 -22.04 9.98
N TYR A 160 -5.66 -21.89 11.03
CA TYR A 160 -6.55 -20.74 11.20
C TYR A 160 -5.75 -19.43 11.29
N GLU A 161 -4.70 -19.39 12.12
CA GLU A 161 -3.86 -18.20 12.29
C GLU A 161 -3.12 -17.86 10.99
N PHE A 162 -2.57 -18.86 10.30
CA PHE A 162 -1.92 -18.65 9.00
C PHE A 162 -2.90 -18.14 7.94
N ASN A 163 -4.13 -18.64 7.93
CA ASN A 163 -5.13 -18.24 6.95
C ASN A 163 -5.54 -16.76 7.09
N LYS A 164 -5.38 -16.13 8.26
CA LYS A 164 -5.59 -14.68 8.41
C LYS A 164 -4.71 -13.87 7.46
N LEU A 165 -3.51 -14.35 7.14
CA LEU A 165 -2.61 -13.70 6.17
C LEU A 165 -3.22 -13.64 4.77
N ASN A 166 -4.12 -14.56 4.40
CA ASN A 166 -4.80 -14.54 3.10
C ASN A 166 -5.77 -13.37 2.93
N GLY A 167 -6.13 -12.66 4.02
CA GLY A 167 -6.86 -11.39 3.93
C GLY A 167 -6.02 -10.23 3.38
N ILE A 168 -4.69 -10.36 3.34
CA ILE A 168 -3.78 -9.34 2.82
C ILE A 168 -3.64 -9.51 1.28
N PRO A 169 -3.80 -8.44 0.47
CA PRO A 169 -3.67 -8.48 -0.99
C PRO A 169 -2.38 -9.15 -1.48
N ALA A 170 -2.50 -9.97 -2.52
CA ALA A 170 -1.44 -10.83 -3.02
C ALA A 170 -0.44 -10.10 -3.94
N TYR A 171 0.26 -9.09 -3.41
CA TYR A 171 1.43 -8.50 -4.09
C TYR A 171 2.66 -9.42 -3.94
N ALA A 172 3.61 -9.34 -4.88
CA ALA A 172 4.76 -10.25 -4.91
C ALA A 172 5.55 -10.28 -3.59
N GLY A 173 5.85 -9.12 -2.99
CA GLY A 173 6.55 -9.06 -1.71
C GLY A 173 5.77 -9.67 -0.54
N ILE A 174 4.44 -9.53 -0.54
CA ILE A 174 3.55 -10.18 0.44
C ILE A 174 3.54 -11.70 0.23
N ILE A 175 3.48 -12.17 -1.02
CA ILE A 175 3.51 -13.61 -1.34
C ILE A 175 4.84 -14.23 -0.87
N GLU A 176 5.96 -13.58 -1.14
CA GLU A 176 7.29 -14.00 -0.68
C GLU A 176 7.36 -14.09 0.85
N GLN A 177 6.86 -13.07 1.55
CA GLN A 177 6.80 -13.09 3.01
C GLN A 177 5.88 -14.19 3.55
N LYS A 178 4.72 -14.45 2.93
CA LYS A 178 3.84 -15.57 3.30
C LYS A 178 4.55 -16.92 3.14
N ARG A 179 5.32 -17.11 2.06
CA ARG A 179 6.15 -18.31 1.85
C ARG A 179 7.23 -18.45 2.94
N SER A 180 7.90 -17.36 3.29
CA SER A 180 8.87 -17.34 4.40
C SER A 180 8.23 -17.71 5.74
N LEU A 181 7.04 -17.19 6.04
CA LEU A 181 6.29 -17.53 7.26
C LEU A 181 5.81 -18.99 7.26
N ALA A 182 5.39 -19.53 6.11
CA ALA A 182 5.04 -20.93 5.98
C ALA A 182 6.24 -21.85 6.26
N ALA A 183 7.40 -21.55 5.64
CA ALA A 183 8.64 -22.28 5.90
C ALA A 183 9.07 -22.20 7.38
N TYR A 184 8.90 -21.03 8.01
CA TYR A 184 9.14 -20.86 9.44
C TYR A 184 8.21 -21.75 10.29
N LEU A 185 6.91 -21.73 10.01
CA LEU A 185 5.92 -22.57 10.70
C LEU A 185 6.23 -24.05 10.60
N PHE A 186 6.65 -24.51 9.43
CA PHE A 186 7.06 -25.90 9.23
C PHE A 186 8.20 -26.30 10.14
N LYS A 187 9.24 -25.47 10.22
CA LYS A 187 10.37 -25.71 11.11
C LYS A 187 9.94 -25.76 12.58
N GLN A 188 8.99 -24.91 12.99
CA GLN A 188 8.47 -24.92 14.37
C GLN A 188 7.56 -26.11 14.64
N ALA A 189 6.69 -26.47 13.70
CA ALA A 189 5.82 -27.64 13.81
C ALA A 189 6.64 -28.93 13.97
N HIS A 190 7.71 -29.08 13.19
CA HIS A 190 8.63 -30.22 13.31
C HIS A 190 9.29 -30.30 14.69
N ARG A 191 9.75 -29.16 15.24
CA ARG A 191 10.33 -29.10 16.61
C ARG A 191 9.34 -29.54 17.69
N HIS A 192 8.06 -29.28 17.48
CA HIS A 192 6.99 -29.70 18.39
C HIS A 192 6.34 -31.04 18.01
N GLN A 193 6.94 -31.79 17.07
CA GLN A 193 6.47 -33.09 16.60
C GLN A 193 5.02 -33.07 16.06
N LEU A 194 4.63 -31.96 15.42
CA LEU A 194 3.30 -31.79 14.84
C LEU A 194 3.30 -32.23 13.36
N PRO A 195 2.37 -33.11 12.93
CA PRO A 195 2.29 -33.60 11.55
C PRO A 195 1.63 -32.58 10.61
N LEU A 196 2.21 -31.38 10.49
CA LEU A 196 1.75 -30.31 9.60
C LEU A 196 2.15 -30.59 8.16
N LYS A 197 1.20 -30.52 7.22
CA LYS A 197 1.41 -30.73 5.78
C LYS A 197 1.43 -29.40 5.01
N ALA A 198 2.17 -29.34 3.89
CA ALA A 198 2.27 -28.13 3.04
C ALA A 198 0.95 -27.67 2.46
N SER A 199 0.13 -28.62 2.06
CA SER A 199 -1.21 -28.36 1.52
C SER A 199 -2.11 -27.64 2.51
N GLN A 200 -1.83 -27.71 3.82
CA GLN A 200 -2.62 -27.04 4.87
C GLN A 200 -2.27 -25.55 5.01
N LEU A 201 -1.08 -25.13 4.56
CA LEU A 201 -0.63 -23.72 4.59
C LEU A 201 -0.85 -23.04 3.23
N ARG A 202 -2.10 -23.01 2.76
CA ARG A 202 -2.46 -22.46 1.45
C ARG A 202 -2.19 -20.95 1.39
N ILE A 203 -1.48 -20.53 0.35
CA ILE A 203 -1.19 -19.11 0.06
C ILE A 203 -2.01 -18.67 -1.14
N TYR A 204 -2.83 -17.63 -0.97
CA TYR A 204 -3.52 -17.00 -2.10
C TYR A 204 -2.55 -16.09 -2.87
N THR A 205 -2.32 -16.43 -4.14
CA THR A 205 -1.39 -15.73 -5.04
C THR A 205 -2.09 -14.81 -6.04
N ARG A 206 -3.41 -14.96 -6.22
CA ARG A 206 -4.18 -14.14 -7.16
C ARG A 206 -4.49 -12.79 -6.51
N LEU A 207 -4.06 -11.71 -7.15
CA LEU A 207 -4.40 -10.36 -6.75
C LEU A 207 -5.89 -10.10 -7.04
N HIS A 208 -6.67 -9.86 -5.99
CA HIS A 208 -8.06 -9.43 -6.12
C HIS A 208 -8.11 -7.95 -6.54
N ARG A 209 -9.00 -7.61 -7.48
CA ARG A 209 -9.19 -6.22 -7.91
C ARG A 209 -10.32 -5.59 -7.12
N TYR A 210 -10.01 -4.52 -6.40
CA TYR A 210 -10.98 -3.81 -5.58
C TYR A 210 -11.61 -2.66 -6.37
N LYS A 211 -12.89 -2.42 -6.13
CA LYS A 211 -13.56 -1.20 -6.59
C LYS A 211 -12.93 -0.02 -5.84
N VAL A 212 -12.27 0.87 -6.58
CA VAL A 212 -11.52 1.97 -5.99
C VAL A 212 -12.43 3.13 -5.63
N PHE A 213 -13.25 3.58 -6.57
CA PHE A 213 -14.10 4.77 -6.45
C PHE A 213 -15.58 4.38 -6.51
N ALA A 214 -16.45 5.21 -5.93
CA ALA A 214 -17.89 5.10 -6.16
C ALA A 214 -18.20 5.24 -7.67
N LYS A 215 -19.29 4.61 -8.13
CA LYS A 215 -19.79 4.89 -9.48
C LYS A 215 -20.36 6.30 -9.42
N SER A 216 -19.87 7.17 -10.29
CA SER A 216 -20.46 8.49 -10.54
C SER A 216 -21.77 8.35 -11.31
#